data_AF-A0ABD0Q000-F1
#
_entry.id   AF-A0ABD0Q000-F1
#
_cell.length_a   1.000
_cell.length_b   1.000
_cell.length_c   1.000
_cell.angle_alpha   90.00
_cell.angle_beta   90.00
_cell.angle_gamma   90.00
#
_symmetry.space_group_name_H-M   'P 1'
#
loop_
_entity.id
_entity.type
_entity.pdbx_description
1 polymer ?
#
loop_
_entity_poly.entity_id
_entity_poly.type
_entity_poly.pdbx_seq_one_letter_code
_entity_poly.pdbx_strand_id
1 'polypeptide(L)'
;MFRFPKDPEEFRKWEKQVQKTRKNWVAKTYSHLCSEHFSKDCFDPKSYATAKTMGFKGLRLKDGAVPTVFIRPPGASCPLCTKRKRGATTDPQQLAS
;
A
#
# COMPACT_ATOMS: atom_id res chain seq x y z
N MET A 1 -0.91 0.38 -11.49
CA MET A 1 -0.12 -0.22 -10.40
C MET A 1 1.33 0.21 -10.58
N PHE A 2 2.03 0.50 -9.49
CA PHE A 2 3.38 1.05 -9.43
C PHE A 2 4.34 0.01 -8.88
N ARG A 3 5.45 -0.19 -9.58
CA ARG A 3 6.56 -1.01 -9.10
C ARG A 3 7.35 -0.24 -8.07
N PHE A 4 8.06 -0.98 -7.21
CA PHE A 4 9.03 -0.36 -6.32
C PHE A 4 10.12 0.36 -7.13
N PRO A 5 10.56 1.53 -6.68
CA PRO A 5 11.62 2.29 -7.32
C PRO A 5 12.94 1.51 -7.29
N LYS A 6 13.83 1.80 -8.24
CA LYS A 6 15.19 1.22 -8.28
C LYS A 6 16.07 1.83 -7.19
N ASP A 7 15.78 3.06 -6.80
CA ASP A 7 16.52 3.80 -5.81
C ASP A 7 16.38 3.17 -4.41
N PRO A 8 17.49 2.77 -3.77
CA PRO A 8 17.46 2.04 -2.51
C PRO A 8 16.89 2.87 -1.36
N GLU A 9 17.04 4.21 -1.42
CA GLU A 9 16.50 5.12 -0.42
C GLU A 9 14.98 5.18 -0.46
N GLU A 10 14.40 5.33 -1.66
CA GLU A 10 12.96 5.33 -1.86
C GLU A 10 12.38 3.94 -1.56
N PHE A 11 13.06 2.89 -2.00
CA PHE A 11 12.66 1.51 -1.72
C PHE A 11 12.51 1.27 -0.21
N ARG A 12 13.51 1.67 0.59
CA ARG A 12 13.46 1.55 2.06
C ARG A 12 12.36 2.41 2.66
N LYS A 13 12.10 3.62 2.13
CA LYS A 13 10.99 4.46 2.59
C LYS A 13 9.65 3.79 2.33
N TRP A 14 9.43 3.25 1.12
CA TRP A 14 8.20 2.53 0.77
C TRP A 14 8.00 1.31 1.65
N GLU A 15 9.04 0.52 1.85
CA GLU A 15 9.02 -0.65 2.72
C GLU A 15 8.62 -0.27 4.16
N LYS A 16 9.30 0.72 4.74
CA LYS A 16 9.00 1.21 6.09
C LYS A 16 7.56 1.69 6.21
N GLN A 17 7.00 2.35 5.19
CA GLN A 17 5.60 2.78 5.20
C GLN A 17 4.65 1.60 5.23
N VAL A 18 4.85 0.59 4.37
CA VAL A 18 4.01 -0.62 4.39
C VAL A 18 4.16 -1.36 5.73
N GLN A 19 5.37 -1.43 6.28
CA GLN A 19 5.64 -2.05 7.59
C GLN A 19 4.86 -1.41 8.74
N LYS A 20 4.51 -0.11 8.68
CA LYS A 20 3.64 0.54 9.68
C LYS A 20 2.24 -0.07 9.76
N THR A 21 1.75 -0.60 8.64
CA THR A 21 0.44 -1.26 8.58
C THR A 21 0.54 -2.77 8.70
N ARG A 22 1.64 -3.37 8.22
CA ARG A 22 1.90 -4.81 8.27
C ARG A 22 3.23 -5.13 8.94
N LYS A 23 3.17 -5.64 10.17
CA LYS A 23 4.36 -6.15 10.88
C LYS A 23 4.99 -7.31 10.10
N ASN A 24 6.32 -7.36 10.03
CA ASN A 24 7.13 -8.36 9.31
C ASN A 24 6.92 -8.40 7.79
N TRP A 25 6.39 -7.33 7.18
CA TRP A 25 6.30 -7.25 5.74
C TRP A 25 7.63 -6.77 5.15
N VAL A 26 8.07 -7.39 4.06
CA VAL A 26 9.30 -7.05 3.34
C VAL A 26 8.94 -6.76 1.90
N ALA A 27 9.43 -5.64 1.38
CA ALA A 27 9.21 -5.28 -0.01
C ALA A 27 9.98 -6.24 -0.90
N LYS A 28 9.26 -6.89 -1.81
CA LYS A 28 9.87 -7.73 -2.85
C LYS A 28 9.90 -6.98 -4.18
N THR A 29 10.84 -7.31 -5.05
CA THR A 29 10.98 -6.69 -6.38
C THR A 29 9.73 -6.80 -7.25
N TYR A 30 8.93 -7.85 -7.04
CA TYR A 30 7.63 -8.06 -7.69
C TYR A 30 6.45 -7.46 -6.92
N SER A 31 6.70 -6.72 -5.85
CA SER A 31 5.63 -6.02 -5.13
C SER A 31 5.17 -4.81 -5.92
N HIS A 32 3.86 -4.57 -5.94
CA HIS A 32 3.25 -3.42 -6.59
C HIS A 32 2.34 -2.69 -5.62
N LEU A 33 2.29 -1.37 -5.75
CA LEU A 33 1.34 -0.51 -5.04
C LEU A 33 0.35 0.10 -6.03
N CYS A 34 -0.92 0.14 -5.69
CA CYS A 34 -1.92 0.86 -6.47
C CYS A 34 -1.70 2.39 -6.38
N SER A 35 -2.14 3.15 -7.39
CA SER A 35 -2.08 4.63 -7.38
C SER A 35 -2.75 5.22 -6.14
N GLU A 36 -3.80 4.56 -5.66
CA GLU A 36 -4.54 4.97 -4.47
C GLU A 36 -3.66 5.07 -3.22
N HIS A 37 -2.55 4.32 -3.15
CA HIS A 37 -1.63 4.40 -2.01
C HIS A 37 -0.71 5.63 -2.01
N PHE A 38 -0.78 6.45 -3.06
CA PHE A 38 0.00 7.67 -3.22
C PHE A 38 -0.92 8.88 -3.24
N SER A 39 -0.48 9.97 -2.61
CA SER A 39 -1.17 11.24 -2.75
C SER A 39 -1.04 11.79 -4.18
N LYS A 40 -1.99 12.61 -4.59
CA LYS A 40 -1.97 13.27 -5.90
C LYS A 40 -0.70 14.12 -6.11
N ASP A 41 -0.16 14.69 -5.03
CA ASP A 41 1.10 15.44 -5.01
C ASP A 41 2.35 14.63 -5.36
N CYS A 42 2.32 13.32 -5.09
CA CYS A 42 3.42 12.40 -5.37
C CYS A 42 3.56 12.09 -6.86
N PHE A 43 2.52 12.36 -7.65
CA PHE A 43 2.55 12.17 -9.10
C PHE A 43 3.10 13.40 -9.79
N ASP A 44 3.80 13.17 -10.89
CA ASP A 44 4.25 14.27 -11.74
C ASP A 44 3.02 14.96 -12.35
N PRO A 45 2.88 16.30 -12.22
CA PRO A 45 1.70 17.01 -12.71
C PRO A 45 1.51 16.86 -14.22
N LYS A 46 2.59 16.72 -15.01
CA LYS A 46 2.48 16.47 -16.46
C LYS A 46 1.92 15.07 -16.70
N SER A 47 2.46 14.06 -16.02
CA SER A 47 1.98 12.69 -16.14
C SER A 47 0.56 12.50 -15.61
N TYR A 48 0.18 13.22 -14.54
CA TYR A 48 -1.17 13.18 -13.98
C TYR A 48 -2.20 13.82 -14.91
N ALA A 49 -1.88 14.97 -15.52
CA ALA A 49 -2.73 15.62 -16.51
C ALA A 49 -2.96 14.71 -17.72
N THR A 50 -1.90 14.11 -18.27
CA THR A 50 -2.00 13.16 -19.38
C THR A 50 -2.76 11.88 -18.99
N ALA A 51 -2.55 11.38 -17.77
CA ALA A 51 -3.27 10.21 -17.29
C ALA A 51 -4.77 10.47 -17.12
N LYS A 52 -5.18 11.71 -16.82
CA LYS A 52 -6.58 12.09 -16.70
C LYS A 52 -7.27 12.13 -18.07
N THR A 53 -6.54 12.47 -19.14
CA THR A 53 -7.10 12.61 -20.49
C THR A 53 -6.98 11.33 -21.32
N MET A 54 -5.89 10.58 -21.18
CA MET A 54 -5.59 9.36 -21.97
C MET A 54 -5.63 8.06 -21.14
N GLY A 55 -6.07 8.14 -19.89
CA GLY A 55 -6.12 7.01 -18.95
C GLY A 55 -4.82 6.78 -18.18
N PHE A 56 -4.90 6.01 -17.09
CA PHE A 56 -3.80 5.81 -16.12
C PHE A 56 -2.51 5.15 -16.67
N LYS A 57 -2.43 4.86 -17.97
CA LYS A 57 -1.31 4.17 -18.63
C LYS A 57 -0.02 5.00 -18.70
N GLY A 58 -0.09 6.29 -18.39
CA GLY A 58 1.05 7.22 -18.35
C GLY A 58 1.33 7.84 -16.98
N LEU A 59 0.67 7.40 -15.91
CA LEU A 59 0.85 8.01 -14.60
C LEU A 59 2.21 7.61 -14.01
N ARG A 60 3.05 8.60 -13.69
CA ARG A 60 4.40 8.41 -13.12
C ARG A 60 4.50 9.14 -11.79
N LEU A 61 5.20 8.51 -10.86
CA LEU A 61 5.57 9.12 -9.59
C LEU A 61 6.81 10.00 -9.79
N LYS A 62 6.91 11.07 -9.02
CA LYS A 62 8.12 11.90 -8.94
C LYS A 62 9.23 11.13 -8.24
N ASP A 63 10.48 11.50 -8.52
CA ASP A 63 11.63 11.08 -7.72
C ASP A 63 11.43 11.48 -6.25
N GLY A 64 11.65 10.53 -5.35
CA GLY A 64 11.44 10.71 -3.91
C GLY A 64 9.99 10.53 -3.43
N ALA A 65 9.05 10.19 -4.31
CA ALA A 65 7.65 10.00 -3.95
C ALA A 65 7.48 8.77 -3.05
N VAL A 66 6.91 8.95 -1.86
CA VAL A 66 6.64 7.85 -0.91
C VAL A 66 5.15 7.59 -0.77
N PRO A 67 4.71 6.33 -0.55
CA PRO A 67 3.31 6.02 -0.32
C PRO A 67 2.88 6.59 1.04
N THR A 68 1.99 7.58 0.98
CA THR A 68 1.53 8.33 2.16
C THR A 68 0.29 7.70 2.82
N VAL A 69 -0.43 6.81 2.12
CA VAL A 69 -1.66 6.17 2.63
C VAL A 69 -1.42 5.24 3.83
N PHE A 70 -0.19 4.77 4.03
CA PHE A 70 0.14 3.91 5.17
C PHE A 70 0.49 4.68 6.46
N ILE A 71 0.43 6.02 6.43
CA ILE A 71 0.66 6.84 7.61
C ILE A 71 -0.59 6.77 8.49
N ARG A 72 -0.52 6.01 9.59
CA ARG A 72 -1.47 6.20 10.69
C ARG A 72 -1.23 7.59 11.29
N PRO A 73 -2.26 8.43 11.47
CA PRO A 73 -2.11 9.64 12.25
C PRO A 73 -1.55 9.29 13.64
N PRO A 74 -0.47 9.93 14.11
CA PRO A 74 -0.04 9.77 15.50
C PRO A 74 -1.17 10.30 16.38
N GLY A 75 -1.88 9.40 17.06
CA GLY A 75 -3.05 9.73 17.90
C GLY A 75 -4.40 9.22 17.40
N ALA A 76 -4.49 8.68 16.18
CA ALA A 76 -5.71 7.98 15.75
C ALA A 76 -5.70 6.55 16.28
N SER A 77 -6.16 6.36 17.52
CA SER A 77 -6.73 5.09 17.95
C SER A 77 -7.97 4.81 17.10
N CYS A 78 -7.80 4.34 15.86
CA CYS A 78 -8.92 3.92 15.03
C CYS A 78 -9.52 2.63 15.64
N PRO A 79 -10.74 2.66 16.20
CA PRO A 79 -11.41 1.45 16.66
C PRO A 79 -11.74 0.49 15.50
N LEU A 80 -11.58 0.91 14.23
CA LEU A 80 -11.80 0.06 13.06
C LEU A 80 -10.65 -0.93 12.76
N CYS A 81 -9.45 -0.74 13.35
CA CYS A 81 -8.33 -1.68 13.15
C CYS A 81 -8.40 -2.91 14.09
N THR A 82 -9.35 -2.96 15.04
CA THR A 82 -9.47 -4.10 15.98
C THR A 82 -10.32 -5.26 15.44
N LYS A 83 -10.94 -5.15 14.25
CA LYS A 83 -11.69 -6.27 13.65
C LYS A 83 -11.17 -6.74 12.30
N ARG A 84 -10.04 -7.42 12.33
CA ARG A 84 -9.88 -8.68 11.57
C ARG A 84 -9.44 -9.75 12.56
N LYS A 85 -10.39 -10.24 13.37
CA LYS A 85 -10.22 -11.56 13.98
C LYS A 85 -10.00 -12.55 12.83
N ARG A 86 -8.91 -13.29 12.94
CA ARG A 86 -8.58 -14.46 12.15
C ARG A 86 -9.79 -15.40 12.15
N GLY A 87 -10.42 -15.59 11.01
CA GLY A 87 -11.29 -16.74 10.77
C GLY A 87 -10.40 -17.88 10.29
N ALA A 88 -9.81 -18.62 11.22
CA ALA A 88 -9.11 -19.87 10.95
C ALA A 88 -9.22 -20.73 12.21
N THR A 89 -10.18 -21.66 12.18
CA THR A 89 -10.31 -22.92 12.94
C THR A 89 -11.70 -23.45 12.58
N THR A 90 -11.83 -24.34 11.60
CA THR A 90 -12.04 -25.79 11.82
C THR A 90 -13.13 -26.07 12.85
N ASP A 91 -14.27 -26.58 12.40
CA ASP A 91 -15.26 -27.24 13.26
C ASP A 91 -15.38 -28.70 12.81
N PRO A 92 -15.05 -29.67 13.67
CA PRO A 92 -15.28 -31.08 13.42
C PRO A 92 -16.62 -31.49 14.06
N GLN A 93 -17.65 -31.75 13.25
CA GLN A 93 -18.85 -32.42 13.74
C GLN A 93 -18.84 -33.89 13.31
N GLN A 94 -18.28 -34.74 14.19
CA GLN A 94 -18.76 -36.10 14.35
C GLN A 94 -20.08 -36.05 15.14
N LEU A 95 -21.07 -36.86 14.73
CA LEU A 95 -21.69 -37.91 15.56
C LEU A 95 -23.14 -38.18 15.12
N ALA A 96 -23.35 -39.44 14.77
CA ALA A 96 -24.53 -40.29 14.86
C ALA A 96 -25.84 -39.69 15.41
N SER A 97 -26.95 -40.04 14.74
CA SER A 97 -27.97 -40.95 15.29
C SER A 97 -28.85 -41.50 14.18
#